data_AF-A0A9R0WKY9-F1
#
_entry.id   AF-A0A9R0WKY9-F1
#
_cell.length_a   1.000
_cell.length_b   1.000
_cell.length_c   1.000
_cell.angle_alpha   90.00
_cell.angle_beta   90.00
_cell.angle_gamma   90.00
#
_symmetry.space_group_name_H-M   'P 1'
#
loop_
_entity.id
_entity.type
_entity.pdbx_description
1 polymer ?
#
loop_
_entity_poly.entity_id
_entity_poly.type
_entity_poly.pdbx_seq_one_letter_code
_entity_poly.pdbx_strand_id
1 'polypeptide(L)'
;MREGKPDPAIAVFLAALFVASAVPLINGADGEEPVTQLSNGFTATHLADAPGRFEPVLYSHNGVFAFGFLRVGSASLDLAVVHLPSSFPLWRATPDRVADWSRPATLSFDSRLVLTVPRVGELWSTLNVVGDTVALLNSSDLVIRLFNGRGTPWRSFENPSDTLVLGQNFTMSSPPLISKNRRFSLRFAKTYMALYMEFYGGSKRPMYWQYTAREAQPENATQPPVYGRLDSRGFFGFYLLGGDQSVDMLAFDTFVRNLTGAFRRMTLDDDGNLRAYYWTEGSKAWTSDYKAISGPCELPTSCGAYGLCVPGGAPRSLSYYVPHQGMQIFVKIHVTEDQNLREENVVSDVRQGMLAVQA
;
A
#
# COMPACT_ATOMS: atom_id res chain seq x y z
N MET A 1 63.59 -44.82 -37.08
CA MET A 1 63.63 -45.84 -36.01
C MET A 1 62.70 -45.39 -34.89
N ARG A 2 61.76 -46.28 -34.52
CA ARG A 2 60.97 -46.37 -33.28
C ARG A 2 60.03 -45.18 -33.00
N GLU A 3 58.75 -45.27 -33.36
CA GLU A 3 57.66 -45.94 -32.63
C GLU A 3 57.62 -45.63 -31.12
N GLY A 4 56.50 -45.02 -30.70
CA GLY A 4 56.15 -44.80 -29.30
C GLY A 4 54.93 -43.90 -29.14
N LYS A 5 53.73 -44.50 -29.15
CA LYS A 5 52.52 -44.02 -28.45
C LYS A 5 51.98 -45.23 -27.68
N PRO A 6 51.45 -45.11 -26.43
CA PRO A 6 50.09 -44.62 -26.14
C PRO A 6 49.99 -43.74 -24.85
N ASP A 7 49.24 -42.62 -24.84
CA ASP A 7 47.90 -42.34 -24.22
C ASP A 7 47.88 -42.19 -22.67
N PRO A 8 46.82 -41.60 -22.04
CA PRO A 8 46.30 -40.24 -22.20
C PRO A 8 45.99 -39.58 -20.82
N ALA A 9 46.02 -38.25 -20.69
CA ALA A 9 45.52 -37.60 -19.48
C ALA A 9 44.84 -36.26 -19.77
N ILE A 10 43.51 -36.35 -19.88
CA ILE A 10 42.50 -35.45 -19.30
C ILE A 10 42.80 -33.95 -19.47
N ALA A 11 42.33 -33.37 -20.58
CA ALA A 11 42.01 -31.95 -20.67
C ALA A 11 40.49 -31.82 -20.83
N VAL A 12 39.86 -31.31 -19.77
CA VAL A 12 38.43 -31.04 -19.65
C VAL A 12 38.03 -29.97 -20.67
N PHE A 13 37.23 -30.34 -21.66
CA PHE A 13 36.50 -29.38 -22.49
C PHE A 13 35.29 -28.87 -21.71
N LEU A 14 35.36 -27.62 -21.27
CA LEU A 14 34.19 -26.84 -20.84
C LEU A 14 33.38 -26.46 -22.10
N ALA A 15 32.55 -27.38 -22.57
CA ALA A 15 31.47 -27.05 -23.48
C ALA A 15 30.37 -26.35 -22.65
N ALA A 16 30.28 -25.03 -22.77
CA ALA A 16 29.14 -24.28 -22.27
C ALA A 16 27.89 -24.69 -23.07
N LEU A 17 27.10 -25.63 -22.52
CA LEU A 17 25.73 -25.84 -22.95
C LEU A 17 24.94 -24.58 -22.59
N PHE A 18 24.76 -23.69 -23.56
CA PHE A 18 23.64 -22.76 -23.56
C PHE A 18 22.36 -23.59 -23.73
N VAL A 19 21.81 -24.07 -22.61
CA VAL A 19 20.40 -24.42 -22.56
C VAL A 19 19.66 -23.09 -22.56
N ALA A 20 19.34 -22.59 -23.75
CA ALA A 20 18.31 -21.59 -23.90
C ALA A 20 17.01 -22.23 -23.41
N SER A 21 16.67 -22.01 -22.13
CA SER A 21 15.32 -22.29 -21.64
C SER A 21 14.40 -21.27 -22.30
N ALA A 22 14.00 -21.56 -23.54
CA ALA A 22 12.78 -21.01 -24.10
C ALA A 22 11.65 -21.41 -23.14
N VAL A 23 11.24 -20.47 -22.30
CA VAL A 23 9.94 -20.56 -21.64
C VAL A 23 8.94 -20.68 -22.80
N PRO A 24 8.15 -21.75 -22.88
CA PRO A 24 7.11 -21.80 -23.88
C PRO A 24 6.15 -20.66 -23.52
N LEU A 25 6.10 -19.64 -24.37
CA LEU A 25 4.90 -18.84 -24.54
C LEU A 25 3.82 -19.85 -24.89
N ILE A 26 3.00 -20.20 -23.91
CA ILE A 26 1.74 -20.88 -24.15
C ILE A 26 0.91 -19.84 -24.90
N ASN A 27 1.03 -19.84 -26.23
CA ASN A 27 -0.02 -19.36 -27.10
C ASN A 27 -1.23 -20.21 -26.74
N GLY A 28 -2.12 -19.61 -25.95
CA GLY A 28 -3.46 -20.12 -25.76
C GLY A 28 -4.07 -20.31 -27.14
N ALA A 29 -4.41 -21.56 -27.43
CA ALA A 29 -5.21 -21.93 -28.57
C ALA A 29 -6.60 -21.33 -28.38
N ASP A 30 -6.79 -20.13 -28.91
CA ASP A 30 -7.92 -19.62 -29.69
C ASP A 30 -7.72 -18.11 -29.79
N GLY A 31 -7.64 -17.59 -31.02
CA GLY A 31 -7.32 -16.20 -31.34
C GLY A 31 -8.46 -15.23 -31.00
N GLU A 32 -9.02 -15.32 -29.81
CA GLU A 32 -10.01 -14.38 -29.30
C GLU A 32 -9.27 -13.16 -28.74
N GLU A 33 -9.58 -11.98 -29.27
CA GLU A 33 -8.98 -10.74 -28.78
C GLU A 33 -9.31 -10.56 -27.29
N PRO A 34 -8.36 -10.03 -26.49
CA PRO A 34 -8.58 -9.84 -25.07
C PRO A 34 -9.78 -8.92 -24.85
N VAL A 35 -10.75 -9.35 -24.04
CA VAL A 35 -11.93 -8.56 -23.70
C VAL A 35 -11.50 -7.28 -23.00
N THR A 36 -11.74 -6.11 -23.59
CA THR A 36 -11.38 -4.80 -23.01
C THR A 36 -12.57 -4.03 -22.43
N GLN A 37 -13.80 -4.53 -22.61
CA GLN A 37 -15.01 -3.93 -22.08
C GLN A 37 -16.08 -4.99 -21.78
N LEU A 38 -16.76 -4.85 -20.65
CA LEU A 38 -17.96 -5.64 -20.32
C LEU A 38 -19.20 -4.79 -20.58
N SER A 39 -20.28 -5.41 -21.06
CA SER A 39 -21.59 -4.79 -21.32
C SER A 39 -22.69 -5.51 -20.55
N ASN A 40 -23.84 -4.87 -20.36
CA ASN A 40 -24.98 -5.49 -19.66
C ASN A 40 -25.33 -6.88 -20.22
N GLY A 41 -25.59 -7.82 -19.31
CA GLY A 41 -25.83 -9.23 -19.62
C GLY A 41 -24.56 -10.10 -19.59
N PHE A 42 -23.38 -9.50 -19.37
CA PHE A 42 -22.13 -10.25 -19.25
C PHE A 42 -22.17 -11.21 -18.05
N THR A 43 -21.63 -12.42 -18.25
CA THR A 43 -21.46 -13.43 -17.21
C THR A 43 -20.17 -14.22 -17.45
N ALA A 44 -19.40 -14.46 -16.38
CA ALA A 44 -18.26 -15.35 -16.37
C ALA A 44 -18.34 -16.29 -15.16
N THR A 45 -17.90 -17.54 -15.34
CA THR A 45 -17.94 -18.56 -14.28
C THR A 45 -16.57 -19.08 -13.95
N HIS A 46 -16.23 -19.01 -12.67
CA HIS A 46 -15.13 -19.75 -12.08
C HIS A 46 -15.56 -21.21 -11.86
N LEU A 47 -14.73 -22.15 -12.30
CA LEU A 47 -14.94 -23.58 -12.10
C LEU A 47 -14.23 -24.06 -10.85
N ALA A 48 -14.84 -25.02 -10.14
CA ALA A 48 -14.24 -25.63 -8.97
C ALA A 48 -12.83 -26.15 -9.26
N ASP A 49 -11.89 -25.83 -8.36
CA ASP A 49 -10.52 -26.32 -8.38
C ASP A 49 -9.73 -26.00 -9.66
N ALA A 50 -10.08 -24.88 -10.31
CA ALA A 50 -9.33 -24.43 -11.47
C ALA A 50 -7.83 -24.28 -11.15
N PRO A 51 -6.93 -24.71 -12.07
CA PRO A 51 -5.51 -24.87 -11.79
C PRO A 51 -4.73 -23.55 -11.66
N GLY A 52 -5.33 -22.42 -12.04
CA GLY A 52 -4.75 -21.09 -11.99
C GLY A 52 -4.87 -20.43 -10.61
N ARG A 53 -4.06 -19.38 -10.39
CA ARG A 53 -4.26 -18.46 -9.26
C ARG A 53 -5.08 -17.24 -9.64
N PHE A 54 -5.23 -16.98 -10.93
CA PHE A 54 -5.94 -15.82 -11.44
C PHE A 54 -6.60 -16.18 -12.78
N GLU A 55 -7.87 -15.85 -12.92
CA GLU A 55 -8.68 -16.08 -14.12
C GLU A 55 -9.16 -14.72 -14.65
N PRO A 56 -8.44 -14.13 -15.62
CA PRO A 56 -8.78 -12.82 -16.15
C PRO A 56 -10.09 -12.87 -16.96
N VAL A 57 -10.93 -11.86 -16.79
CA VAL A 57 -12.18 -11.66 -17.55
C VAL A 57 -12.18 -10.36 -18.36
N LEU A 58 -11.31 -9.42 -18.02
CA LEU A 58 -11.26 -8.08 -18.60
C LEU A 58 -9.81 -7.58 -18.55
N TYR A 59 -9.30 -7.06 -19.66
CA TYR A 59 -7.94 -6.52 -19.78
C TYR A 59 -7.96 -5.00 -19.98
N SER A 60 -6.92 -4.33 -19.47
CA SER A 60 -6.66 -2.95 -19.87
C SER A 60 -6.15 -2.90 -21.31
N HIS A 61 -6.35 -1.78 -21.98
CA HIS A 61 -5.97 -1.63 -23.39
C HIS A 61 -4.46 -1.79 -23.65
N ASN A 62 -3.63 -1.42 -22.68
CA ASN A 62 -2.17 -1.63 -22.74
C ASN A 62 -1.73 -3.06 -22.37
N GLY A 63 -2.63 -3.96 -21.98
CA GLY A 63 -2.32 -5.34 -21.60
C GLY A 63 -1.51 -5.49 -20.31
N VAL A 64 -1.37 -4.43 -19.49
CA VAL A 64 -0.58 -4.44 -18.25
C VAL A 64 -1.40 -4.88 -17.05
N PHE A 65 -2.72 -4.66 -17.09
CA PHE A 65 -3.64 -4.97 -16.00
C PHE A 65 -4.76 -5.87 -16.50
N ALA A 66 -5.26 -6.71 -15.59
CA ALA A 66 -6.46 -7.49 -15.83
C ALA A 66 -7.33 -7.55 -14.58
N PHE A 67 -8.63 -7.66 -14.78
CA PHE A 67 -9.64 -7.87 -13.76
C PHE A 67 -10.22 -9.27 -13.88
N GLY A 68 -10.42 -9.97 -12.76
CA GLY A 68 -10.84 -11.38 -12.78
C GLY A 68 -10.94 -12.03 -11.42
N PHE A 69 -11.19 -13.34 -11.41
CA PHE A 69 -11.21 -14.16 -10.20
C PHE A 69 -9.79 -14.41 -9.72
N LEU A 70 -9.57 -14.27 -8.41
CA LEU A 70 -8.26 -14.42 -7.78
C LEU A 70 -8.32 -15.44 -6.64
N ARG A 71 -7.41 -16.41 -6.67
CA ARG A 71 -7.12 -17.30 -5.54
C ARG A 71 -6.20 -16.61 -4.56
N VAL A 72 -6.73 -16.32 -3.37
CA VAL A 72 -5.99 -15.70 -2.26
C VAL A 72 -5.60 -16.78 -1.24
N GLY A 73 -4.32 -16.81 -0.90
CA GLY A 73 -3.78 -17.81 0.04
C GLY A 73 -3.95 -19.24 -0.49
N SER A 74 -4.43 -20.13 0.36
CA SER A 74 -4.63 -21.54 0.03
C SER A 74 -5.97 -21.83 -0.65
N ALA A 75 -7.03 -21.06 -0.38
CA ALA A 75 -8.38 -21.44 -0.80
C ALA A 75 -9.39 -20.29 -0.92
N SER A 76 -9.03 -19.04 -0.64
CA SER A 76 -10.01 -17.94 -0.70
C SER A 76 -10.20 -17.48 -2.14
N LEU A 77 -11.43 -17.15 -2.51
CA LEU A 77 -11.78 -16.54 -3.80
C LEU A 77 -12.18 -15.08 -3.60
N ASP A 78 -11.48 -14.20 -4.33
CA ASP A 78 -11.80 -12.77 -4.43
C ASP A 78 -11.96 -12.39 -5.91
N LEU A 79 -12.49 -11.19 -6.20
CA LEU A 79 -12.25 -10.52 -7.49
C LEU A 79 -11.14 -9.51 -7.32
N ALA A 80 -10.28 -9.36 -8.32
CA ALA A 80 -9.14 -8.46 -8.22
C ALA A 80 -8.78 -7.79 -9.55
N VAL A 81 -8.19 -6.60 -9.44
CA VAL A 81 -7.37 -6.02 -10.51
C VAL A 81 -5.91 -6.40 -10.22
N VAL A 82 -5.27 -7.07 -11.17
CA VAL A 82 -3.92 -7.61 -11.06
C VAL A 82 -2.97 -6.88 -12.00
N HIS A 83 -1.80 -6.50 -11.50
CA HIS A 83 -0.67 -6.06 -12.30
C HIS A 83 0.04 -7.29 -12.87
N LEU A 84 -0.24 -7.62 -14.14
CA LEU A 84 0.16 -8.87 -14.78
C LEU A 84 1.66 -9.15 -14.71
N PRO A 85 2.59 -8.19 -15.00
CA PRO A 85 4.03 -8.45 -14.92
C PRO A 85 4.52 -8.92 -13.56
N SER A 86 3.82 -8.55 -12.48
CA SER A 86 4.19 -8.89 -11.11
C SER A 86 3.26 -9.90 -10.43
N SER A 87 2.15 -10.26 -11.08
CA SER A 87 1.05 -11.06 -10.49
C SER A 87 0.52 -10.50 -9.15
N PHE A 88 0.67 -9.20 -8.90
CA PHE A 88 0.25 -8.57 -7.66
C PHE A 88 -1.18 -8.02 -7.77
N PRO A 89 -2.08 -8.33 -6.83
CA PRO A 89 -3.43 -7.76 -6.80
C PRO A 89 -3.38 -6.31 -6.25
N LEU A 90 -3.55 -5.34 -7.14
CA LEU A 90 -3.54 -3.91 -6.79
C LEU A 90 -4.84 -3.45 -6.12
N TRP A 91 -5.94 -4.13 -6.43
CA TRP A 91 -7.25 -3.87 -5.87
C TRP A 91 -8.01 -5.19 -5.72
N ARG A 92 -8.80 -5.33 -4.65
CA ARG A 92 -9.64 -6.52 -4.41
C ARG A 92 -11.05 -6.14 -3.97
N ALA A 93 -12.03 -6.76 -4.61
CA ALA A 93 -13.38 -6.84 -4.09
C ALA A 93 -13.38 -7.82 -2.92
N THR A 94 -13.33 -7.31 -1.69
CA THR A 94 -13.22 -8.17 -0.51
C THR A 94 -14.63 -8.41 0.05
N PRO A 95 -15.25 -9.59 -0.15
CA PRO A 95 -16.59 -9.86 0.36
C PRO A 95 -16.60 -9.90 1.89
N ASP A 96 -17.75 -9.64 2.51
CA ASP A 96 -17.91 -9.75 3.96
C ASP A 96 -17.73 -11.20 4.45
N ARG A 97 -18.08 -12.15 3.59
CA ARG A 97 -17.92 -13.59 3.81
C ARG A 97 -16.89 -14.14 2.85
N VAL A 98 -15.94 -14.91 3.37
CA VAL A 98 -14.90 -15.55 2.57
C VAL A 98 -15.52 -16.54 1.59
N ALA A 99 -15.25 -16.37 0.30
CA ALA A 99 -15.60 -17.34 -0.73
C ALA A 99 -14.51 -18.41 -0.85
N ASP A 100 -14.88 -19.61 -1.29
CA ASP A 100 -13.97 -20.76 -1.44
C ASP A 100 -13.67 -21.00 -2.92
N TRP A 101 -12.38 -21.00 -3.28
CA TRP A 101 -11.86 -21.26 -4.63
C TRP A 101 -12.10 -22.70 -5.09
N SER A 102 -12.33 -23.65 -4.18
CA SER A 102 -12.72 -25.01 -4.56
C SER A 102 -14.19 -25.11 -4.99
N ARG A 103 -14.93 -23.99 -5.00
CA ARG A 103 -16.35 -23.95 -5.32
C ARG A 103 -16.61 -23.07 -6.54
N PRO A 104 -17.61 -23.42 -7.38
CA PRO A 104 -17.97 -22.58 -8.50
C PRO A 104 -18.48 -21.21 -8.03
N ALA A 105 -18.14 -20.17 -8.78
CA ALA A 105 -18.61 -18.82 -8.55
C ALA A 105 -18.95 -18.14 -9.88
N THR A 106 -19.87 -17.19 -9.86
CA THR A 106 -20.31 -16.46 -11.05
C THR A 106 -20.13 -14.98 -10.84
N LEU A 107 -19.40 -14.36 -11.76
CA LEU A 107 -19.32 -12.90 -11.92
C LEU A 107 -20.33 -12.51 -13.00
N SER A 108 -21.25 -11.62 -12.66
CA SER A 108 -22.17 -11.03 -13.64
C SER A 108 -22.07 -9.51 -13.65
N PHE A 109 -22.36 -8.93 -14.81
CA PHE A 109 -22.55 -7.50 -14.97
C PHE A 109 -23.88 -7.23 -15.67
N ASP A 110 -24.80 -6.67 -14.90
CA ASP A 110 -26.05 -6.11 -15.41
C ASP A 110 -26.37 -4.88 -14.57
N SER A 111 -26.05 -3.70 -15.10
CA SER A 111 -26.05 -2.39 -14.42
C SER A 111 -25.04 -2.21 -13.27
N ARG A 112 -24.67 -3.30 -12.60
CA ARG A 112 -23.70 -3.37 -11.49
C ARG A 112 -22.90 -4.67 -11.58
N LEU A 113 -21.70 -4.71 -11.00
CA LEU A 113 -20.92 -5.95 -10.87
C LEU A 113 -21.41 -6.74 -9.66
N VAL A 114 -21.56 -8.06 -9.82
CA VAL A 114 -22.03 -8.96 -8.76
C VAL A 114 -21.22 -10.25 -8.77
N LEU A 115 -20.70 -10.63 -7.60
CA LEU A 115 -20.12 -11.95 -7.34
C LEU A 115 -21.15 -12.81 -6.61
N THR A 116 -21.49 -13.95 -7.19
CA THR A 116 -22.44 -14.91 -6.61
C THR A 116 -21.83 -16.29 -6.47
N VAL A 117 -22.24 -17.02 -5.43
CA VAL A 117 -21.84 -18.42 -5.22
C VAL A 117 -23.10 -19.28 -5.05
N PRO A 118 -23.18 -20.45 -5.73
CA PRO A 118 -24.33 -21.34 -5.61
C PRO A 118 -24.63 -21.72 -4.15
N ARG A 119 -25.91 -21.66 -3.78
CA ARG A 119 -26.45 -21.92 -2.43
C ARG A 119 -26.02 -20.92 -1.34
N VAL A 120 -25.13 -19.98 -1.64
CA VAL A 120 -24.73 -18.91 -0.70
C VAL A 120 -25.40 -17.58 -1.08
N GLY A 121 -25.54 -17.31 -2.39
CA GLY A 121 -26.13 -16.09 -2.91
C GLY A 121 -25.08 -15.05 -3.30
N GLU A 122 -25.45 -13.78 -3.23
CA GLU A 122 -24.57 -12.64 -3.48
C GLU A 122 -23.53 -12.51 -2.36
N LEU A 123 -22.25 -12.52 -2.72
CA LEU A 123 -21.13 -12.35 -1.80
C LEU A 123 -20.56 -10.93 -1.82
N TRP A 124 -20.60 -10.30 -2.98
CA TRP A 124 -20.13 -8.93 -3.17
C TRP A 124 -20.84 -8.29 -4.35
N SER A 125 -21.06 -6.98 -4.29
CA SER A 125 -21.47 -6.19 -5.44
C SER A 125 -21.01 -4.75 -5.34
N THR A 126 -20.98 -4.07 -6.48
CA THR A 126 -20.88 -2.61 -6.50
C THR A 126 -22.20 -1.99 -6.06
N LEU A 127 -22.13 -1.09 -5.07
CA LEU A 127 -23.29 -0.41 -4.49
C LEU A 127 -23.48 0.98 -5.09
N ASN A 128 -24.73 1.46 -5.09
CA ASN A 128 -25.12 2.81 -5.50
C ASN A 128 -24.63 3.20 -6.91
N VAL A 129 -24.58 2.22 -7.83
CA VAL A 129 -24.17 2.41 -9.22
C VAL A 129 -25.22 1.87 -10.17
N VAL A 130 -25.41 2.57 -11.27
CA VAL A 130 -26.10 2.10 -12.47
C VAL A 130 -25.21 2.50 -13.65
N GLY A 131 -24.67 1.52 -14.38
CA GLY A 131 -23.86 1.78 -15.56
C GLY A 131 -24.10 0.77 -16.66
N ASP A 132 -23.73 1.11 -17.89
CA ASP A 132 -23.96 0.23 -19.04
C ASP A 132 -22.74 -0.60 -19.41
N THR A 133 -21.57 -0.16 -18.95
CA THR A 133 -20.27 -0.76 -19.31
C THR A 133 -19.31 -0.79 -18.14
N VAL A 134 -18.40 -1.77 -18.18
CA VAL A 134 -17.22 -1.84 -17.33
C VAL A 134 -15.98 -1.81 -18.19
N ALA A 135 -14.99 -0.98 -17.83
CA ALA A 135 -13.68 -1.00 -18.47
C ALA A 135 -12.56 -0.91 -17.44
N LEU A 136 -11.42 -1.51 -17.75
CA LEU A 136 -10.21 -1.40 -16.96
C LEU A 136 -9.26 -0.40 -17.63
N LEU A 137 -8.99 0.72 -16.96
CA LEU A 137 -8.12 1.76 -17.50
C LEU A 137 -6.64 1.39 -17.40
N ASN A 138 -5.81 2.02 -18.23
CA ASN A 138 -4.35 1.87 -18.20
C ASN A 138 -3.71 2.38 -16.90
N SER A 139 -4.48 3.02 -16.02
CA SER A 139 -4.07 3.39 -14.66
C SER A 139 -4.29 2.27 -13.64
N SER A 140 -4.86 1.12 -14.03
CA SER A 140 -5.42 0.06 -13.16
C SER A 140 -6.76 0.38 -12.49
N ASP A 141 -7.42 1.47 -12.90
CA ASP A 141 -8.74 1.82 -12.37
C ASP A 141 -9.85 1.06 -13.12
N LEU A 142 -10.59 0.21 -12.41
CA LEU A 142 -11.81 -0.42 -12.90
C LEU A 142 -12.98 0.56 -12.78
N VAL A 143 -13.62 0.86 -13.90
CA VAL A 143 -14.64 1.91 -13.99
C VAL A 143 -15.94 1.35 -14.56
N ILE A 144 -17.05 1.61 -13.87
CA ILE A 144 -18.42 1.37 -14.34
C ILE A 144 -19.03 2.70 -14.75
N ARG A 145 -19.56 2.81 -15.98
CA ARG A 145 -20.12 4.06 -16.51
C ARG A 145 -21.28 3.83 -17.47
N LEU A 146 -22.13 4.85 -17.60
CA LEU A 146 -23.18 4.94 -18.62
C LEU A 146 -22.57 5.25 -20.00
N PHE A 147 -23.19 4.74 -21.07
CA PHE A 147 -22.75 5.02 -22.44
C PHE A 147 -22.75 6.51 -22.78
N ASN A 148 -23.77 7.23 -22.29
CA ASN A 148 -23.93 8.65 -22.54
C ASN A 148 -22.97 9.54 -21.71
N GLY A 149 -22.19 8.95 -20.80
CA GLY A 149 -21.31 9.66 -19.86
C GLY A 149 -22.04 10.56 -18.86
N ARG A 150 -23.37 10.56 -18.82
CA ARG A 150 -24.19 11.40 -17.95
C ARG A 150 -24.46 10.67 -16.63
N GLY A 151 -23.45 10.57 -15.79
CA GLY A 151 -23.56 10.01 -14.45
C GLY A 151 -22.21 9.97 -13.75
N THR A 152 -22.22 9.93 -12.43
CA THR A 152 -21.00 9.71 -11.65
C THR A 152 -20.58 8.24 -11.83
N PRO A 153 -19.40 7.97 -12.42
CA PRO A 153 -18.94 6.61 -12.60
C PRO A 153 -18.59 5.99 -11.24
N TRP A 154 -18.81 4.68 -11.08
CA TRP A 154 -18.19 3.94 -9.98
C TRP A 154 -16.75 3.61 -10.35
N ARG A 155 -15.83 3.77 -9.40
CA ARG A 155 -14.40 3.59 -9.62
C ARG A 155 -13.78 2.74 -8.51
N SER A 156 -12.93 1.80 -8.89
CA SER A 156 -12.12 1.04 -7.91
C SER A 156 -11.20 1.96 -7.10
N PHE A 157 -10.71 3.04 -7.70
CA PHE A 157 -9.86 4.02 -7.03
C PHE A 157 -10.55 4.75 -5.88
N GLU A 158 -11.88 4.87 -5.93
CA GLU A 158 -12.69 5.46 -4.86
C GLU A 158 -13.09 4.44 -3.78
N ASN A 159 -12.78 3.17 -4.01
CA ASN A 159 -13.12 2.04 -3.13
C ASN A 159 -11.88 1.16 -2.88
N PRO A 160 -10.77 1.69 -2.36
CA PRO A 160 -9.53 0.92 -2.20
C PRO A 160 -9.67 -0.29 -1.28
N SER A 161 -8.80 -1.29 -1.47
CA SER A 161 -8.67 -2.44 -0.55
C SER A 161 -7.59 -2.18 0.51
N ASP A 162 -6.40 -2.71 0.29
CA ASP A 162 -5.20 -2.64 1.13
C ASP A 162 -4.09 -1.81 0.47
N THR A 163 -4.28 -1.40 -0.79
CA THR A 163 -3.25 -0.78 -1.62
C THR A 163 -3.77 0.49 -2.30
N LEU A 164 -2.94 1.53 -2.29
CA LEU A 164 -3.04 2.71 -3.14
C LEU A 164 -2.05 2.58 -4.31
N VAL A 165 -2.45 3.04 -5.49
CA VAL A 165 -1.61 3.02 -6.69
C VAL A 165 -1.35 4.42 -7.22
N LEU A 166 -0.45 4.49 -8.21
CA LEU A 166 -0.05 5.73 -8.86
C LEU A 166 -1.25 6.54 -9.37
N GLY A 167 -1.31 7.83 -9.03
CA GLY A 167 -2.37 8.74 -9.47
C GLY A 167 -3.71 8.57 -8.75
N GLN A 168 -3.85 7.60 -7.84
CA GLN A 168 -5.04 7.44 -7.01
C GLN A 168 -5.08 8.51 -5.91
N ASN A 169 -6.21 9.21 -5.79
CA ASN A 169 -6.47 10.12 -4.68
C ASN A 169 -7.00 9.34 -3.48
N PHE A 170 -6.48 9.64 -2.31
CA PHE A 170 -6.98 9.13 -1.04
C PHE A 170 -7.35 10.29 -0.13
N THR A 171 -8.61 10.34 0.30
CA THR A 171 -9.18 11.48 1.03
C THR A 171 -9.81 11.01 2.34
N MET A 172 -10.22 11.96 3.19
CA MET A 172 -11.01 11.67 4.39
C MET A 172 -12.38 11.03 4.07
N SER A 173 -12.92 11.24 2.86
CA SER A 173 -14.18 10.62 2.42
C SER A 173 -13.99 9.25 1.77
N SER A 174 -12.75 8.85 1.48
CA SER A 174 -12.45 7.51 0.97
C SER A 174 -12.71 6.45 2.06
N PRO A 175 -13.22 5.27 1.71
CA PRO A 175 -13.18 4.11 2.58
C PRO A 175 -11.74 3.86 3.07
N PRO A 176 -11.53 3.42 4.32
CA PRO A 176 -10.20 3.15 4.84
C PRO A 176 -9.49 2.07 4.02
N LEU A 177 -8.17 2.19 3.89
CA LEU A 177 -7.37 1.03 3.51
C LEU A 177 -7.40 0.03 4.66
N ILE A 178 -7.72 -1.23 4.38
CA ILE A 178 -7.79 -2.30 5.37
C ILE A 178 -6.77 -3.38 5.01
N SER A 179 -5.85 -3.67 5.94
CA SER A 179 -4.91 -4.81 5.82
C SER A 179 -5.63 -6.13 5.50
N LYS A 180 -4.94 -7.09 4.86
CA LYS A 180 -5.57 -8.34 4.40
C LYS A 180 -6.14 -9.17 5.55
N ASN A 181 -5.45 -9.18 6.69
CA ASN A 181 -5.90 -9.81 7.92
C ASN A 181 -6.97 -9.02 8.70
N ARG A 182 -7.38 -7.85 8.19
CA ARG A 182 -8.38 -6.93 8.75
C ARG A 182 -8.08 -6.41 10.16
N ARG A 183 -6.82 -6.43 10.59
CA ARG A 183 -6.40 -5.98 11.95
C ARG A 183 -5.91 -4.54 11.98
N PHE A 184 -5.63 -3.97 10.83
CA PHE A 184 -5.09 -2.62 10.70
C PHE A 184 -5.79 -1.86 9.59
N SER A 185 -5.83 -0.55 9.75
CA SER A 185 -6.33 0.36 8.74
C SER A 185 -5.55 1.66 8.63
N LEU A 186 -5.58 2.26 7.44
CA LEU A 186 -5.09 3.60 7.17
C LEU A 186 -6.28 4.51 6.87
N ARG A 187 -6.30 5.69 7.49
CA ARG A 187 -7.33 6.72 7.27
C ARG A 187 -6.72 8.09 7.09
N PHE A 188 -7.41 8.92 6.33
CA PHE A 188 -7.16 10.35 6.26
C PHE A 188 -8.10 11.10 7.21
N ALA A 189 -7.57 12.16 7.81
CA ALA A 189 -8.30 13.18 8.52
C ALA A 189 -8.10 14.52 7.82
N LYS A 190 -8.53 15.63 8.44
CA LYS A 190 -8.46 16.96 7.82
C LYS A 190 -7.04 17.38 7.42
N THR A 191 -6.03 17.05 8.22
CA THR A 191 -4.64 17.52 8.03
C THR A 191 -3.59 16.42 8.17
N TYR A 192 -3.99 15.17 8.40
CA TYR A 192 -3.07 14.07 8.64
C TYR A 192 -3.61 12.76 8.07
N MET A 193 -2.71 11.80 7.90
CA MET A 193 -3.08 10.39 7.73
C MET A 193 -2.55 9.57 8.90
N ALA A 194 -3.26 8.52 9.27
CA ALA A 194 -2.92 7.74 10.44
C ALA A 194 -3.27 6.26 10.32
N LEU A 195 -2.50 5.44 11.03
CA LEU A 195 -2.71 4.01 11.14
C LEU A 195 -3.42 3.66 12.44
N TYR A 196 -4.39 2.75 12.33
CA TYR A 196 -5.24 2.34 13.44
C TYR A 196 -5.30 0.83 13.58
N MET A 197 -5.40 0.35 14.81
CA MET A 197 -5.73 -1.05 15.10
C MET A 197 -7.24 -1.25 14.99
N GLU A 198 -7.64 -2.31 14.30
CA GLU A 198 -9.00 -2.78 14.19
C GLU A 198 -9.21 -3.98 15.12
N PHE A 199 -10.07 -3.79 16.12
CA PHE A 199 -10.47 -4.86 17.03
C PHE A 199 -11.90 -5.30 16.69
N TYR A 200 -12.10 -6.61 16.53
CA TYR A 200 -13.44 -7.17 16.32
C TYR A 200 -14.38 -6.77 17.47
N GLY A 201 -15.48 -6.09 17.14
CA GLY A 201 -16.53 -5.71 18.09
C GLY A 201 -16.22 -4.52 19.01
N GLY A 202 -15.10 -3.80 18.80
CA GLY A 202 -14.71 -2.66 19.63
C GLY A 202 -15.12 -1.30 19.04
N SER A 203 -15.69 -0.41 19.86
CA SER A 203 -15.93 1.00 19.51
C SER A 203 -14.64 1.84 19.48
N LYS A 204 -13.53 1.29 20.00
CA LYS A 204 -12.23 1.97 20.07
C LYS A 204 -11.32 1.48 18.94
N ARG A 205 -10.78 2.43 18.19
CA ARG A 205 -9.74 2.21 17.17
C ARG A 205 -8.49 2.98 17.59
N PRO A 206 -7.58 2.35 18.34
CA PRO A 206 -6.35 3.02 18.77
C PRO A 206 -5.50 3.41 17.57
N MET A 207 -5.15 4.68 17.49
CA MET A 207 -4.13 5.18 16.57
C MET A 207 -2.75 4.76 17.09
N TYR A 208 -1.90 4.25 16.21
CA TYR A 208 -0.52 3.89 16.57
C TYR A 208 0.55 4.52 15.69
N TRP A 209 0.16 5.31 14.70
CA TRP A 209 1.09 6.09 13.89
C TRP A 209 0.33 7.20 13.20
N GLN A 210 0.94 8.38 13.03
CA GLN A 210 0.37 9.48 12.28
C GLN A 210 1.44 10.22 11.48
N TYR A 211 1.02 10.78 10.35
CA TYR A 211 1.79 11.78 9.61
C TYR A 211 0.91 13.00 9.38
N THR A 212 1.32 14.14 9.94
CA THR A 212 0.62 15.42 9.84
C THR A 212 1.27 16.28 8.75
N ALA A 213 0.45 16.75 7.81
CA ALA A 213 0.92 17.66 6.75
C ALA A 213 1.35 18.99 7.36
N ARG A 214 2.64 19.33 7.21
CA ARG A 214 3.29 20.47 7.91
C ARG A 214 2.66 21.82 7.63
N GLU A 215 2.32 22.11 6.37
CA GLU A 215 1.79 23.43 5.97
C GLU A 215 0.26 23.48 6.01
N ALA A 216 -0.41 22.39 6.39
CA ALA A 216 -1.85 22.40 6.62
C ALA A 216 -2.15 23.08 7.95
N GLN A 217 -3.00 24.11 7.98
CA GLN A 217 -3.34 24.82 9.22
C GLN A 217 -4.53 24.14 9.90
N PRO A 218 -4.34 23.38 11.00
CA PRO A 218 -5.42 22.65 11.65
C PRO A 218 -6.47 23.59 12.27
N GLU A 219 -6.05 24.78 12.71
CA GLU A 219 -6.91 25.78 13.37
C GLU A 219 -7.79 26.56 12.38
N ASN A 220 -7.42 26.54 11.10
CA ASN A 220 -8.17 27.25 10.08
C ASN A 220 -9.35 26.39 9.60
N ALA A 221 -10.51 26.57 10.23
CA ALA A 221 -11.73 25.86 9.87
C ALA A 221 -12.09 26.02 8.38
N THR A 222 -11.69 27.14 7.77
CA THR A 222 -11.98 27.48 6.36
C THR A 222 -11.09 26.76 5.34
N GLN A 223 -9.92 26.23 5.75
CA GLN A 223 -9.07 25.48 4.82
C GLN A 223 -9.71 24.12 4.47
N PRO A 224 -9.68 23.73 3.19
CA PRO A 224 -10.19 22.43 2.76
C PRO A 224 -9.33 21.30 3.34
N PRO A 225 -9.88 20.09 3.50
CA PRO A 225 -9.12 18.94 3.99
C PRO A 225 -8.01 18.57 3.00
N VAL A 226 -6.96 17.89 3.50
CA VAL A 226 -5.92 17.36 2.63
C VAL A 226 -6.35 16.06 1.96
N TYR A 227 -5.84 15.81 0.75
CA TYR A 227 -5.83 14.50 0.12
C TYR A 227 -4.41 14.05 -0.17
N GLY A 228 -4.21 12.74 -0.21
CA GLY A 228 -2.95 12.09 -0.56
C GLY A 228 -2.96 11.55 -1.98
N ARG A 229 -1.82 11.63 -2.67
CA ARG A 229 -1.62 10.99 -3.98
C ARG A 229 -0.20 10.45 -4.10
N LEU A 230 -0.09 9.23 -4.63
CA LEU A 230 1.18 8.59 -4.95
C LEU A 230 1.71 9.08 -6.31
N ASP A 231 2.97 9.53 -6.34
CA ASP A 231 3.60 10.13 -7.52
C ASP A 231 4.69 9.22 -8.14
N SER A 232 4.86 9.32 -9.46
CA SER A 232 5.86 8.57 -10.25
C SER A 232 7.32 8.95 -9.95
N ARG A 233 7.54 10.03 -9.20
CA ARG A 233 8.89 10.48 -8.79
C ARG A 233 9.34 9.85 -7.47
N GLY A 234 8.50 9.07 -6.80
CA GLY A 234 8.85 8.38 -5.56
C GLY A 234 8.51 9.17 -4.30
N PHE A 235 7.34 9.78 -4.27
CA PHE A 235 6.84 10.39 -3.05
C PHE A 235 5.32 10.20 -2.93
N PHE A 236 4.80 10.41 -1.72
CA PHE A 236 3.38 10.56 -1.46
C PHE A 236 3.08 12.00 -1.08
N GLY A 237 2.37 12.72 -1.95
CA GLY A 237 2.10 14.14 -1.80
C GLY A 237 0.80 14.41 -1.05
N PHE A 238 0.80 15.44 -0.21
CA PHE A 238 -0.39 15.98 0.44
C PHE A 238 -0.78 17.28 -0.25
N TYR A 239 -2.06 17.41 -0.58
CA TYR A 239 -2.60 18.52 -1.35
C TYR A 239 -3.91 19.00 -0.73
N LEU A 240 -4.24 20.27 -0.89
CA LEU A 240 -5.55 20.81 -0.49
C LEU A 240 -6.65 20.32 -1.45
N LEU A 241 -7.75 19.78 -0.91
CA LEU A 241 -8.93 19.42 -1.72
C LEU A 241 -9.44 20.64 -2.49
N GLY A 242 -9.72 20.46 -3.79
CA GLY A 242 -10.16 21.54 -4.67
C GLY A 242 -9.03 22.38 -5.28
N GLY A 243 -7.77 22.03 -5.03
CA GLY A 243 -6.61 22.64 -5.67
C GLY A 243 -5.45 21.66 -5.91
N ASP A 244 -4.41 22.16 -6.56
CA ASP A 244 -3.15 21.43 -6.81
C ASP A 244 -2.00 21.94 -5.94
N GLN A 245 -2.29 22.80 -4.96
CA GLN A 245 -1.30 23.26 -4.01
C GLN A 245 -0.92 22.12 -3.07
N SER A 246 0.36 21.71 -3.15
CA SER A 246 0.95 20.78 -2.18
C SER A 246 1.21 21.50 -0.86
N VAL A 247 0.94 20.83 0.25
CA VAL A 247 1.15 21.32 1.63
C VAL A 247 2.16 20.48 2.40
N ASP A 248 2.50 19.31 1.89
CA ASP A 248 3.58 18.48 2.40
C ASP A 248 3.90 17.34 1.41
N MET A 249 5.04 16.71 1.60
CA MET A 249 5.50 15.57 0.80
C MET A 249 6.23 14.54 1.66
N LEU A 250 5.78 13.29 1.56
CA LEU A 250 6.50 12.12 2.06
C LEU A 250 7.42 11.57 0.98
N ALA A 251 8.70 11.94 1.02
CA ALA A 251 9.70 11.43 0.09
C ALA A 251 10.09 9.98 0.39
N PHE A 252 10.27 9.18 -0.67
CA PHE A 252 10.79 7.81 -0.58
C PHE A 252 12.28 7.75 -0.94
N ASP A 253 12.91 6.60 -0.74
CA ASP A 253 14.33 6.41 -1.00
C ASP A 253 14.70 6.73 -2.46
N THR A 254 13.82 6.39 -3.41
CA THR A 254 14.06 6.65 -4.83
C THR A 254 13.84 8.10 -5.28
N PHE A 255 13.15 8.93 -4.48
CA PHE A 255 13.00 10.36 -4.80
C PHE A 255 14.34 11.07 -4.81
N VAL A 256 15.15 10.80 -3.79
CA VAL A 256 16.52 11.35 -3.67
C VAL A 256 17.42 10.85 -4.81
N ARG A 257 17.15 9.64 -5.32
CA ARG A 257 17.87 9.04 -6.46
C ARG A 257 17.33 9.46 -7.83
N ASN A 258 16.26 10.25 -7.87
CA ASN A 258 15.58 10.71 -9.08
C ASN A 258 15.16 9.56 -10.03
N LEU A 259 14.67 8.44 -9.48
CA LEU A 259 14.15 7.34 -10.29
C LEU A 259 12.75 7.69 -10.82
N THR A 260 12.67 7.92 -12.14
CA THR A 260 11.42 8.19 -12.86
C THR A 260 10.95 6.96 -13.63
N GLY A 261 9.69 6.97 -14.07
CA GLY A 261 9.12 5.91 -14.91
C GLY A 261 8.81 4.58 -14.21
N ALA A 262 9.06 4.46 -12.89
CA ALA A 262 8.69 3.27 -12.13
C ALA A 262 7.20 3.29 -11.74
N PHE A 263 6.53 2.16 -11.93
CA PHE A 263 5.16 1.97 -11.43
C PHE A 263 5.22 1.75 -9.92
N ARG A 264 4.39 2.46 -9.15
CA ARG A 264 4.44 2.45 -7.69
C ARG A 264 3.11 2.08 -7.07
N ARG A 265 3.21 1.44 -5.91
CA ARG A 265 2.09 1.15 -5.02
C ARG A 265 2.47 1.45 -3.58
N MET A 266 1.47 1.75 -2.75
CA MET A 266 1.60 1.89 -1.31
C MET A 266 0.59 0.97 -0.63
N THR A 267 1.06 0.02 0.16
CA THR A 267 0.23 -1.06 0.73
C THR A 267 0.32 -1.06 2.24
N LEU A 268 -0.83 -1.21 2.89
CA LEU A 268 -0.91 -1.51 4.31
C LEU A 268 -0.78 -3.02 4.49
N ASP A 269 0.41 -3.45 4.91
CA ASP A 269 0.72 -4.86 5.08
C ASP A 269 0.11 -5.44 6.37
N ASP A 270 0.04 -6.77 6.44
CA ASP A 270 -0.58 -7.50 7.55
C ASP A 270 0.11 -7.34 8.91
N ASP A 271 1.31 -6.76 8.94
CA ASP A 271 2.01 -6.40 10.16
C ASP A 271 1.66 -5.00 10.69
N GLY A 272 0.75 -4.29 10.02
CA GLY A 272 0.35 -2.94 10.38
C GLY A 272 1.33 -1.86 9.92
N ASN A 273 2.26 -2.17 9.02
CA ASN A 273 3.10 -1.12 8.44
C ASN A 273 2.59 -0.67 7.08
N LEU A 274 2.66 0.63 6.83
CA LEU A 274 2.44 1.18 5.50
C LEU A 274 3.77 1.21 4.75
N ARG A 275 3.84 0.52 3.60
CA ARG A 275 5.06 0.45 2.79
C ARG A 275 4.77 0.90 1.36
N ALA A 276 5.72 1.61 0.76
CA ALA A 276 5.71 1.88 -0.67
C ALA A 276 6.67 0.94 -1.39
N TYR A 277 6.28 0.55 -2.60
CA TYR A 277 7.04 -0.33 -3.47
C TYR A 277 7.06 0.22 -4.88
N TYR A 278 8.15 -0.06 -5.60
CA TYR A 278 8.27 0.26 -7.02
C TYR A 278 8.55 -0.97 -7.87
N TRP A 279 8.13 -0.88 -9.13
CA TRP A 279 8.35 -1.86 -10.18
C TRP A 279 8.86 -1.16 -11.43
N THR A 280 9.94 -1.68 -11.99
CA THR A 280 10.52 -1.28 -13.27
C THR A 280 10.38 -2.40 -14.28
N GLU A 281 10.41 -2.07 -15.56
CA GLU A 281 10.37 -3.08 -16.63
C GLU A 281 11.52 -4.09 -16.46
N GLY A 282 11.23 -5.38 -16.66
CA GLY A 282 12.20 -6.47 -16.47
C GLY A 282 12.46 -6.88 -15.02
N SER A 283 11.87 -6.20 -14.02
CA SER A 283 11.96 -6.62 -12.62
C SER A 283 11.33 -7.99 -12.40
N LYS A 284 11.87 -8.75 -11.44
CA LYS A 284 11.33 -10.06 -11.02
C LYS A 284 10.49 -9.96 -9.74
N ALA A 285 10.64 -8.87 -9.00
CA ALA A 285 9.99 -8.65 -7.72
C ALA A 285 9.78 -7.15 -7.46
N TRP A 286 8.78 -6.84 -6.65
CA TRP A 286 8.57 -5.50 -6.11
C TRP A 286 9.71 -5.12 -5.17
N THR A 287 10.27 -3.93 -5.33
CA THR A 287 11.32 -3.43 -4.45
C THR A 287 10.74 -2.43 -3.45
N SER A 288 11.10 -2.56 -2.17
CA SER A 288 10.70 -1.62 -1.13
C SER A 288 11.32 -0.25 -1.38
N ASP A 289 10.52 0.81 -1.30
CA ASP A 289 10.92 2.21 -1.53
C ASP A 289 10.80 3.05 -0.24
N TYR A 290 9.88 2.68 0.63
CA TYR A 290 9.56 3.41 1.85
C TYR A 290 8.85 2.51 2.86
N LYS A 291 9.03 2.82 4.14
CA LYS A 291 8.34 2.19 5.27
C LYS A 291 7.98 3.25 6.30
N ALA A 292 6.71 3.29 6.70
CA ALA A 292 6.19 4.31 7.60
C ALA A 292 6.71 4.21 9.03
N ILE A 293 6.91 2.97 9.52
CA ILE A 293 7.47 2.69 10.85
C ILE A 293 8.79 1.95 10.65
N SER A 294 9.92 2.66 10.71
CA SER A 294 11.25 2.06 10.45
C SER A 294 11.79 1.31 11.67
N GLY A 295 11.49 1.80 12.87
CA GLY A 295 11.90 1.16 14.12
C GLY A 295 10.85 1.22 15.23
N PRO A 296 11.11 0.54 16.37
CA PRO A 296 10.18 0.52 17.50
C PRO A 296 9.95 1.92 18.07
N CYS A 297 10.93 2.83 18.03
CA CYS A 297 10.77 4.18 18.60
C CYS A 297 9.70 5.04 17.93
N GLU A 298 9.23 4.67 16.74
CA GLU A 298 8.15 5.36 16.03
C GLU A 298 6.75 4.87 16.46
N LEU A 299 6.69 3.79 17.25
CA LEU A 299 5.45 3.29 17.84
C LEU A 299 5.19 3.97 19.19
N PRO A 300 3.92 4.19 19.55
CA PRO A 300 3.55 4.65 20.88
C PRO A 300 4.02 3.67 21.94
N THR A 301 4.40 4.19 23.12
CA THR A 301 4.69 3.38 24.31
C THR A 301 5.81 2.34 24.14
N SER A 302 6.69 2.52 23.15
CA SER A 302 7.87 1.66 22.97
C SER A 302 8.84 1.70 24.14
N CYS A 303 8.72 2.72 24.99
CA CYS A 303 9.36 2.81 26.28
C CYS A 303 8.28 2.98 27.36
N GLY A 304 8.53 2.41 28.54
CA GLY A 304 7.70 2.64 29.72
C GLY A 304 7.73 4.12 30.15
N ALA A 305 6.94 4.45 31.16
CA ALA A 305 6.90 5.80 31.71
C ALA A 305 8.33 6.31 32.01
N TYR A 306 8.64 7.54 31.58
CA TYR A 306 9.94 8.20 31.72
C TYR A 306 11.12 7.53 30.99
N GLY A 307 10.86 6.58 30.08
CA GLY A 307 11.89 5.99 29.22
C GLY A 307 12.06 6.76 27.91
N LEU A 308 13.31 6.96 27.48
CA LEU A 308 13.64 7.51 26.17
C LEU A 308 13.97 6.37 25.21
N CYS A 309 13.33 6.39 24.04
CA CYS A 309 13.61 5.41 22.99
C CYS A 309 14.83 5.86 22.17
N VAL A 310 15.84 5.00 22.09
CA VAL A 310 17.06 5.26 21.31
C VAL A 310 17.10 4.27 20.15
N PRO A 311 17.11 4.73 18.88
CA PRO A 311 17.25 3.86 17.73
C PRO A 311 18.51 2.99 17.83
N GLY A 312 18.38 1.68 17.62
CA GLY A 312 19.49 0.72 17.66
C GLY A 312 20.09 0.42 19.04
N GLY A 313 19.51 0.95 20.13
CA GLY A 313 19.94 0.71 21.51
C GLY A 313 18.84 0.15 22.40
N ALA A 314 19.23 -0.33 23.59
CA ALA A 314 18.26 -0.67 24.63
C ALA A 314 17.57 0.59 25.16
N PRO A 315 16.29 0.52 25.59
CA PRO A 315 15.59 1.63 26.23
C PRO A 315 16.42 2.19 27.39
N ARG A 316 16.68 3.50 27.39
CA ARG A 316 17.38 4.14 28.50
C ARG A 316 16.35 4.71 29.46
N SER A 317 16.35 4.22 30.69
CA SER A 317 15.66 4.88 31.80
C SER A 317 16.36 6.22 32.06
N LEU A 318 15.59 7.31 32.10
CA LEU A 318 16.09 8.54 32.70
C LEU A 318 16.24 8.32 34.20
N SER A 319 17.44 7.95 34.64
CA SER A 319 17.80 7.96 36.06
C SER A 319 18.05 9.41 36.48
N TYR A 320 17.01 10.14 36.84
CA TYR A 320 17.19 11.36 37.61
C TYR A 320 17.35 10.98 39.08
N TYR A 321 18.56 11.15 39.60
CA TYR A 321 18.80 11.15 41.04
C TYR A 321 18.28 12.49 41.58
N VAL A 322 17.25 12.47 42.43
CA VAL A 322 16.80 13.66 43.18
C VAL A 322 17.14 13.44 44.65
N PRO A 323 18.24 13.98 45.18
CA PRO A 323 18.38 14.14 46.61
C PRO A 323 17.40 15.26 47.03
N HIS A 324 16.44 14.91 47.88
CA HIS A 324 15.61 15.86 48.58
C HIS A 324 16.49 16.88 49.32
N GLN A 325 16.43 18.17 48.95
CA GLN A 325 16.17 19.31 49.83
C GLN A 325 15.89 20.56 48.97
N GLY A 326 14.60 20.79 48.68
CA GLY A 326 14.03 22.12 48.49
C GLY A 326 14.62 23.07 47.45
N MET A 327 14.51 22.77 46.14
CA MET A 327 14.28 23.78 45.09
C MET A 327 13.88 23.09 43.78
N GLN A 328 12.79 23.51 43.14
CA GLN A 328 12.39 23.02 41.82
C GLN A 328 13.22 23.72 40.73
N ILE A 329 13.88 22.96 39.86
CA ILE A 329 14.46 23.44 38.60
C ILE A 329 13.87 22.61 37.47
N PHE A 330 13.20 23.28 36.52
CA PHE A 330 12.73 22.68 35.28
C PHE A 330 13.83 22.85 34.22
N VAL A 331 14.27 21.76 33.60
CA VAL A 331 15.20 21.82 32.45
C VAL A 331 14.43 21.46 31.19
N LYS A 332 14.36 22.43 30.27
CA LYS A 332 13.88 22.24 28.89
C LYS A 332 15.05 21.72 28.07
N ILE A 333 15.04 20.45 27.68
CA ILE A 333 16.09 19.88 26.82
C ILE A 333 15.73 20.17 25.36
N HIS A 334 16.54 21.01 24.71
CA HIS A 334 16.61 21.08 23.26
C HIS A 334 17.68 20.10 22.78
N VAL A 335 17.27 19.09 22.03
CA VAL A 335 18.21 18.18 21.34
C VAL A 335 18.38 18.72 19.93
N THR A 336 19.42 19.52 19.72
CA THR A 336 19.94 19.81 18.38
C THR A 336 21.05 18.81 18.10
N GLU A 337 20.82 17.99 17.10
CA GLU A 337 21.79 17.01 16.60
C GLU A 337 22.91 17.77 15.90
N ASP A 338 24.07 17.90 16.54
CA ASP A 338 25.29 18.30 15.86
C ASP A 338 26.48 17.44 16.31
N GLN A 339 27.07 16.77 15.32
CA GLN A 339 28.16 15.83 15.45
C GLN A 339 29.46 16.61 15.55
N ASN A 340 29.80 17.06 16.76
CA ASN A 340 31.13 17.40 17.26
C ASN A 340 30.97 18.50 18.31
N LEU A 341 31.45 18.26 19.53
CA LEU A 341 32.41 19.13 20.24
C LEU A 341 32.53 18.71 21.71
N ARG A 342 33.76 18.89 22.21
CA ARG A 342 34.27 18.53 23.53
C ARG A 342 33.54 19.28 24.65
N GLU A 343 33.54 18.65 25.82
CA GLU A 343 33.19 19.26 27.11
C GLU A 343 33.93 20.59 27.29
N GLU A 344 33.20 21.71 27.28
CA GLU A 344 33.41 22.84 28.19
C GLU A 344 32.39 23.97 27.95
N ASN A 345 31.68 24.32 29.02
CA ASN A 345 31.06 25.60 29.33
C ASN A 345 29.89 26.11 28.47
N VAL A 346 28.67 25.92 28.98
CA VAL A 346 27.49 26.75 28.63
C VAL A 346 27.02 27.50 29.87
N VAL A 347 27.18 28.82 29.85
CA VAL A 347 26.59 29.78 30.79
C VAL A 347 25.20 30.15 30.26
N SER A 348 24.15 30.14 31.09
CA SER A 348 22.81 30.61 30.71
C SER A 348 22.25 31.62 31.73
N ASP A 349 21.90 32.79 31.22
CA ASP A 349 21.18 33.88 31.90
C ASP A 349 19.66 33.56 31.98
N VAL A 350 19.03 33.85 33.12
CA VAL A 350 17.63 33.51 33.43
C VAL A 350 16.85 34.78 33.78
N ARG A 351 15.80 35.11 33.01
CA ARG A 351 14.77 36.07 33.42
C ARG A 351 13.51 35.34 33.90
N GLN A 352 13.12 35.62 35.14
CA GLN A 352 11.94 35.08 35.85
C GLN A 352 10.61 35.63 35.31
N GLY A 353 9.58 34.78 35.30
CA GLY A 353 8.17 35.15 35.20
C GLY A 353 7.32 34.20 36.04
N MET A 354 6.75 34.72 37.12
CA MET A 354 6.03 34.02 38.19
C MET A 354 4.52 34.01 37.89
N LEU A 355 3.81 32.91 38.14
CA LEU A 355 2.36 32.94 38.41
C LEU A 355 1.90 31.72 39.22
N ALA A 356 1.08 32.02 40.23
CA ALA A 356 0.76 31.22 41.40
C ALA A 356 -0.42 30.25 41.19
N VAL A 357 -0.43 29.17 41.98
CA VAL A 357 -1.55 28.24 42.17
C VAL A 357 -2.31 28.68 43.43
N GLN A 358 -3.64 28.75 43.36
CA GLN A 358 -4.51 28.75 44.53
C GLN A 358 -5.45 27.53 44.50
N ALA A 359 -5.77 27.08 45.71
CA ALA A 359 -6.18 25.74 46.13
C ALA A 359 -7.53 25.23 45.60
#